data_AF-A0A920MNQ1-F1
#
_entry.id   AF-A0A920MNQ1-F1
#
_cell.length_a   1.000
_cell.length_b   1.000
_cell.length_c   1.000
_cell.angle_alpha   90.00
_cell.angle_beta   90.00
_cell.angle_gamma   90.00
#
_symmetry.space_group_name_H-M   'P 1'
#
loop_
_entity.id
_entity.type
_entity.pdbx_description
1 polymer ?
#
loop_
_entity_poly.entity_id
_entity_poly.type
_entity_poly.pdbx_seq_one_letter_code
_entity_poly.pdbx_strand_id
1 'polypeptide(L)'
;MSGTGTKGPKWFCETCQCSFQRKFALEKHYTTRKHLHQLAQLNPKPDELLELRRKNEELTIQVQDLKIEMERLKNQLEKKPTTTYSNSNHYENCTINNIELNLTINPHGSENWNYLKHEVLNLMKGVNTCIPEMVKKLHFNKEHPENHNLKLPNKKFSHMKTFDGEQWKTQHKKDVIESLIIQLVDKLEDEYGDDFRNQSTNFIQTLWEQKMERIISEKKVDRDLRQQVEYSIIDGQNDLKT
;
A
#
# COMPACT_ATOMS: atom_id res chain seq x y z
N MET A 1 31.25 -23.77 71.07
CA MET A 1 30.26 -23.27 70.09
C MET A 1 30.87 -22.08 69.38
N SER A 2 31.53 -22.33 68.24
CA SER A 2 32.13 -21.27 67.42
C SER A 2 31.22 -21.07 66.21
N GLY A 3 30.39 -20.02 66.27
CA GLY A 3 29.48 -19.65 65.19
C GLY A 3 30.26 -19.13 63.98
N THR A 4 30.25 -19.88 62.89
CA THR A 4 30.63 -19.35 61.58
C THR A 4 29.38 -18.79 60.92
N GLY A 5 29.08 -17.52 61.19
CA GLY A 5 28.09 -16.77 60.44
C GLY A 5 28.56 -16.66 58.98
N THR A 6 27.94 -17.40 58.07
CA THR A 6 28.16 -17.24 56.64
C THR A 6 27.55 -15.92 56.22
N LYS A 7 28.37 -14.86 56.13
CA LYS A 7 27.99 -13.58 55.52
C LYS A 7 27.51 -13.88 54.09
N GLY A 8 26.33 -13.39 53.75
CA GLY A 8 25.72 -13.56 52.43
C GLY A 8 26.65 -13.09 51.30
N PRO A 9 26.46 -13.59 50.07
CA PRO A 9 27.31 -13.22 48.94
C PRO A 9 27.32 -11.70 48.74
N LYS A 10 28.51 -11.11 48.68
CA LYS A 10 28.67 -9.64 48.60
C LYS A 10 28.66 -9.09 47.18
N TRP A 11 28.87 -9.93 46.18
CA TRP A 11 29.08 -9.51 44.79
C TRP A 11 28.19 -10.31 43.87
N PHE A 12 27.52 -9.67 42.91
CA PHE A 12 26.50 -10.29 42.09
C PHE A 12 26.66 -9.87 40.62
N CYS A 13 26.43 -10.82 39.71
CA CYS A 13 26.33 -10.55 38.28
C CYS A 13 24.87 -10.64 37.87
N GLU A 14 24.31 -9.54 37.39
CA GLU A 14 22.91 -9.46 36.95
C GLU A 14 22.67 -10.24 35.64
N THR A 15 23.63 -10.21 34.71
CA THR A 15 23.58 -10.89 33.42
C THR A 15 23.46 -12.42 33.55
N CYS A 16 24.19 -13.01 34.49
CA CYS A 16 24.21 -14.46 34.71
C CYS A 16 23.46 -14.89 35.98
N GLN A 17 22.91 -13.93 36.73
CA GLN A 17 22.26 -14.11 38.03
C GLN A 17 23.08 -14.98 39.01
N CYS A 18 24.40 -14.79 39.01
CA CYS A 18 25.34 -15.56 39.85
C CYS A 18 25.89 -14.69 40.98
N SER A 19 26.07 -15.28 42.16
CA SER A 19 26.57 -14.60 43.35
C SER A 19 27.98 -15.08 43.75
N PHE A 20 28.82 -14.15 44.22
CA PHE A 20 30.22 -14.39 44.50
C PHE A 20 30.61 -13.83 45.87
N GLN A 21 31.49 -14.55 46.56
CA GLN A 21 31.98 -14.16 47.89
C GLN A 21 33.09 -13.10 47.84
N ARG A 22 33.82 -12.99 46.72
CA ARG A 22 34.98 -12.11 46.56
C ARG A 22 34.90 -11.33 45.25
N LYS A 23 35.30 -10.05 45.27
CA LYS A 23 35.30 -9.16 44.10
C LYS A 23 36.12 -9.72 42.93
N PHE A 24 37.31 -10.24 43.22
CA PHE A 24 38.19 -10.85 42.22
C PHE A 24 37.53 -12.02 41.46
N ALA A 25 36.68 -12.81 42.13
CA ALA A 25 35.97 -13.91 41.49
C ALA A 25 34.89 -13.42 40.52
N LEU A 26 34.21 -12.32 40.85
CA LEU A 26 33.30 -11.62 39.94
C LEU A 26 34.06 -11.01 38.75
N GLU A 27 35.22 -10.41 38.98
CA GLU A 27 36.05 -9.84 37.91
C GLU A 27 36.55 -10.92 36.94
N LYS A 28 36.99 -12.09 37.44
CA LYS A 28 37.30 -13.24 36.58
C LYS A 28 36.08 -13.79 35.87
N HIS A 29 34.90 -13.76 36.50
CA HIS A 29 33.66 -14.22 35.87
C HIS A 29 33.35 -13.42 34.59
N TYR A 30 33.58 -12.10 34.59
CA TYR A 30 33.34 -11.24 33.42
C TYR A 30 34.16 -11.61 32.18
N THR A 31 35.31 -12.24 32.34
CA THR A 31 36.16 -12.67 31.21
C THR A 31 35.88 -14.10 30.75
N THR A 32 34.96 -14.82 31.39
CA THR A 32 34.62 -16.19 31.00
C THR A 32 33.79 -16.23 29.72
N ARG A 33 34.03 -17.24 28.86
CA ARG A 33 33.24 -17.44 27.62
C ARG A 33 31.75 -17.53 27.88
N LYS A 34 31.34 -18.13 29.00
CA LYS A 34 29.93 -18.26 29.39
C LYS A 34 29.30 -16.89 29.65
N HIS A 35 29.98 -16.02 30.40
CA HIS A 35 29.51 -14.64 30.64
C HIS A 35 29.45 -13.83 29.35
N LEU A 36 30.52 -13.86 28.54
CA LEU A 36 30.59 -13.14 27.27
C LEU A 36 29.51 -13.57 26.27
N HIS A 37 29.22 -14.86 26.18
CA HIS A 37 28.15 -15.39 25.33
C HIS A 37 26.77 -14.91 25.79
N GLN A 38 26.52 -14.90 27.10
CA GLN A 38 25.24 -14.47 27.67
C GLN A 38 25.04 -12.95 27.55
N LEU A 39 26.12 -12.18 27.69
CA LEU A 39 26.15 -10.74 27.42
C LEU A 39 25.83 -10.42 25.95
N ALA A 40 26.36 -11.21 25.01
CA ALA A 40 26.09 -11.04 23.59
C ALA A 40 24.61 -11.32 23.21
N GLN A 41 23.91 -12.17 23.99
CA GLN A 41 22.48 -12.44 23.79
C GLN A 41 21.56 -11.39 24.43
N LEU A 42 22.06 -10.53 25.31
CA LEU A 42 21.31 -9.43 25.92
C LEU A 42 21.34 -8.13 25.11
N ASN A 43 22.24 -8.02 24.13
CA ASN A 43 22.12 -6.99 23.11
C ASN A 43 21.05 -7.44 22.11
N PRO A 44 19.88 -6.78 22.02
CA PRO A 44 18.94 -7.08 20.95
C PRO A 44 19.68 -6.94 19.63
N LYS A 45 19.47 -7.90 18.71
CA LYS A 45 20.05 -7.82 17.37
C LYS A 45 19.67 -6.43 16.79
N PRO A 46 20.62 -5.67 16.21
CA PRO A 46 20.36 -4.32 15.72
C PRO A 46 19.11 -4.20 14.85
N ASP A 47 18.80 -5.25 14.07
CA ASP A 47 17.66 -5.32 13.18
C ASP A 47 16.30 -5.35 13.90
N GLU A 48 16.18 -6.08 15.02
CA GLU A 48 14.92 -6.22 15.74
C GLU A 48 14.59 -4.94 16.53
N LEU A 49 15.63 -4.27 17.03
CA LEU A 49 15.50 -2.96 17.67
C LEU A 49 15.14 -1.87 16.66
N LEU A 50 15.65 -1.97 15.42
CA LEU A 50 15.31 -1.05 14.33
C LEU A 50 13.87 -1.25 13.87
N GLU A 51 13.41 -2.50 13.69
CA GLU A 51 12.01 -2.78 13.36
C GLU A 51 11.05 -2.32 14.46
N LEU A 52 11.39 -2.55 15.73
CA LEU A 52 10.57 -2.11 16.85
C LEU A 52 10.50 -0.58 16.96
N ARG A 53 11.62 0.13 16.71
CA ARG A 53 11.62 1.59 16.61
C ARG A 53 10.75 2.09 15.47
N ARG A 54 10.84 1.46 14.30
CA ARG A 54 10.04 1.83 13.13
C ARG A 54 8.54 1.64 13.39
N LYS A 55 8.18 0.53 14.05
CA LYS A 55 6.79 0.26 14.45
C LYS A 55 6.28 1.23 15.51
N ASN A 56 7.14 1.65 16.45
CA ASN A 56 6.80 2.67 17.44
C ASN A 56 6.63 4.08 16.83
N GLU A 57 7.45 4.46 15.84
CA GLU A 57 7.24 5.70 15.09
C GLU A 57 5.92 5.65 14.31
N GLU A 58 5.61 4.54 13.66
CA GLU A 58 4.35 4.35 12.94
C GLU A 58 3.13 4.43 13.87
N LEU A 59 3.20 3.79 15.04
CA LEU A 59 2.15 3.89 16.07
C LEU A 59 2.02 5.31 16.63
N THR A 60 3.13 6.04 16.80
CA THR A 60 3.11 7.42 17.29
C THR A 60 2.38 8.33 16.30
N ILE A 61 2.63 8.15 15.00
CA ILE A 61 1.95 8.89 13.94
C ILE A 61 0.45 8.55 13.91
N GLN A 62 0.09 7.26 14.01
CA GLN A 62 -1.33 6.84 14.07
C GLN A 62 -2.08 7.44 15.27
N VAL A 63 -1.45 7.51 16.45
CA VAL A 63 -2.05 8.14 17.63
C VAL A 63 -2.25 9.65 17.43
N GLN A 64 -1.31 10.31 16.74
CA GLN A 64 -1.41 11.74 16.46
C GLN A 64 -2.53 12.05 15.45
N ASP A 65 -2.67 11.22 14.42
CA ASP A 65 -3.75 11.32 13.42
C ASP A 65 -5.13 11.05 14.04
N LEU A 66 -5.25 10.05 14.92
CA LEU A 66 -6.49 9.79 15.66
C LEU A 66 -6.89 10.97 16.55
N LYS A 67 -5.93 11.63 17.21
CA LYS A 67 -6.21 12.83 18.01
C LYS A 67 -6.73 13.99 17.16
N ILE A 68 -6.17 14.19 15.97
CA ILE A 68 -6.62 15.24 15.04
C ILE A 68 -8.04 14.92 14.54
N GLU A 69 -8.35 13.66 14.26
CA GLU A 69 -9.68 13.26 13.80
C GLU A 69 -10.74 13.37 14.91
N MET A 70 -10.40 13.01 16.14
CA MET A 70 -11.29 13.24 17.29
C MET A 70 -11.58 14.73 17.49
N GLU A 71 -10.58 15.59 17.31
CA GLU A 71 -10.77 17.04 17.42
C GLU A 71 -11.65 17.60 16.28
N ARG A 72 -11.53 17.06 15.07
CA ARG A 72 -12.41 17.42 13.94
C ARG A 72 -13.85 16.99 14.16
N LEU A 73 -14.07 15.76 14.62
CA LEU A 73 -15.41 15.25 14.94
C LEU A 73 -16.06 16.06 16.06
N LYS A 74 -15.29 16.42 17.10
CA LYS A 74 -15.76 17.29 18.18
C LYS A 74 -16.20 18.66 17.66
N ASN A 75 -15.41 19.28 16.79
CA ASN A 75 -15.75 20.56 16.15
C ASN A 75 -16.97 20.49 15.22
N GLN A 76 -17.28 19.34 14.64
CA GLN A 76 -18.50 19.15 13.83
C GLN A 76 -19.77 19.01 14.69
N LEU A 77 -19.64 18.45 15.91
CA LEU A 77 -20.75 18.37 16.86
C LEU A 77 -21.08 19.72 17.50
N GLU A 78 -20.08 20.59 17.70
CA GLU A 78 -20.28 21.95 18.23
C GLU A 78 -20.85 22.95 17.20
N LYS A 79 -20.83 22.61 15.90
CA LYS A 79 -21.30 23.48 14.80
C LYS A 79 -22.69 23.12 14.24
N LYS A 80 -23.54 22.40 14.99
CA LYS A 80 -24.97 22.31 14.62
C LYS A 80 -25.67 23.64 14.93
N PRO A 81 -26.18 24.40 13.94
CA PRO A 81 -27.01 25.55 14.23
C PRO A 81 -28.39 25.07 14.70
N THR A 82 -28.79 25.47 15.90
CA THR A 82 -30.19 25.45 16.33
C THR A 82 -30.89 26.61 15.61
N THR A 83 -31.35 26.41 14.38
CA THR A 83 -32.13 27.43 13.65
C THR A 83 -33.60 27.05 13.62
N THR A 84 -34.34 27.69 14.53
CA THR A 84 -35.77 27.97 14.43
C THR A 84 -36.02 28.71 13.11
N TYR A 85 -36.80 28.14 12.19
CA TYR A 85 -37.22 28.85 10.98
C TYR A 85 -38.68 29.27 11.07
N SER A 86 -38.89 30.58 11.04
CA SER A 86 -40.17 31.24 10.79
C SER A 86 -40.56 31.11 9.31
N ASN A 87 -41.84 30.83 9.08
CA ASN A 87 -42.48 30.76 7.76
C ASN A 87 -42.32 32.06 6.96
N SER A 88 -41.96 31.94 5.67
CA SER A 88 -42.52 32.78 4.62
C SER A 88 -42.47 32.06 3.27
N ASN A 89 -43.62 32.02 2.61
CA ASN A 89 -43.91 31.24 1.40
C ASN A 89 -43.37 31.93 0.14
N HIS A 90 -42.46 31.27 -0.57
CA HIS A 90 -42.34 31.40 -2.02
C HIS A 90 -41.76 30.12 -2.63
N TYR A 91 -42.63 29.29 -3.20
CA TYR A 91 -42.30 28.03 -3.85
C TYR A 91 -42.23 28.26 -5.36
N GLU A 92 -41.05 28.59 -5.87
CA GLU A 92 -40.72 28.31 -7.26
C GLU A 92 -40.27 26.84 -7.32
N ASN A 93 -41.05 26.00 -8.01
CA ASN A 93 -40.73 24.60 -8.26
C ASN A 93 -39.46 24.50 -9.12
N CYS A 94 -38.30 24.39 -8.47
CA CYS A 94 -37.10 23.88 -9.11
C CYS A 94 -37.20 22.35 -9.11
N THR A 95 -37.71 21.78 -10.20
CA THR A 95 -37.68 20.33 -10.42
C THR A 95 -36.21 19.93 -10.64
N ILE A 96 -35.56 19.43 -9.59
CA ILE A 96 -34.28 18.74 -9.71
C ILE A 96 -34.59 17.40 -10.36
N ASN A 97 -34.47 17.33 -11.69
CA ASN A 97 -34.41 16.06 -12.40
C ASN A 97 -33.06 15.42 -12.06
N ASN A 98 -33.01 14.63 -10.98
CA ASN A 98 -31.96 13.65 -10.82
C ASN A 98 -32.11 12.65 -11.97
N ILE A 99 -31.41 12.90 -13.07
CA ILE A 99 -31.19 11.89 -14.10
C ILE A 99 -30.33 10.83 -13.42
N GLU A 100 -30.96 9.81 -12.85
CA GLU A 100 -30.29 8.56 -12.47
C GLU A 100 -29.84 7.89 -13.77
N LEU A 101 -28.69 8.33 -14.28
CA LEU A 101 -27.93 7.57 -15.26
C LEU A 101 -27.53 6.27 -14.57
N ASN A 102 -28.30 5.20 -14.82
CA ASN A 102 -27.94 3.83 -14.47
C ASN A 102 -26.74 3.40 -15.33
N LEU A 103 -25.57 3.95 -15.01
CA LEU A 103 -24.29 3.54 -15.57
C LEU A 103 -23.96 2.15 -15.02
N THR A 104 -24.04 1.15 -15.89
CA THR A 104 -23.61 -0.20 -15.56
C THR A 104 -22.09 -0.23 -15.61
N ILE A 105 -21.46 -0.41 -14.45
CA ILE A 105 -19.99 -0.52 -14.33
C ILE A 105 -19.60 -1.98 -14.59
N ASN A 106 -18.59 -2.21 -15.41
CA ASN A 106 -18.02 -3.52 -15.65
C ASN A 106 -17.23 -3.99 -14.42
N PRO A 107 -17.32 -5.28 -14.05
CA PRO A 107 -16.44 -5.86 -13.03
C PRO A 107 -14.96 -5.60 -13.36
N HIS A 108 -14.15 -5.45 -12.31
CA HIS A 108 -12.70 -5.45 -12.45
C HIS A 108 -12.22 -6.79 -13.02
N GLY A 109 -11.39 -6.73 -14.07
CA GLY A 109 -10.96 -7.86 -14.88
C GLY A 109 -11.89 -8.20 -16.05
N SER A 110 -12.98 -7.44 -16.24
CA SER A 110 -13.94 -7.58 -17.35
C SER A 110 -14.16 -6.27 -18.09
N GLU A 111 -13.10 -5.46 -18.19
CA GLU A 111 -13.14 -4.15 -18.83
C GLU A 111 -13.48 -4.24 -20.33
N ASN A 112 -14.15 -3.22 -20.85
CA ASN A 112 -14.35 -3.04 -22.28
C ASN A 112 -13.05 -2.57 -22.93
N TRP A 113 -12.45 -3.39 -23.79
CA TRP A 113 -11.20 -3.07 -24.50
C TRP A 113 -11.41 -2.46 -25.89
N ASN A 114 -12.64 -2.40 -26.39
CA ASN A 114 -12.92 -2.12 -27.79
C ASN A 114 -12.37 -0.75 -28.25
N TYR A 115 -12.39 0.25 -27.39
CA TYR A 115 -11.93 1.60 -27.71
C TYR A 115 -10.41 1.76 -27.67
N LEU A 116 -9.66 0.81 -27.10
CA LEU A 116 -8.19 0.85 -27.05
C LEU A 116 -7.52 0.02 -28.13
N LYS A 117 -8.25 -0.86 -28.84
CA LYS A 117 -7.71 -1.83 -29.80
C LYS A 117 -6.66 -1.26 -30.75
N HIS A 118 -6.90 -0.08 -31.31
CA HIS A 118 -5.99 0.58 -32.26
C HIS A 118 -4.80 1.29 -31.59
N GLU A 119 -4.90 1.63 -30.31
CA GLU A 119 -3.84 2.30 -29.56
C GLU A 119 -2.89 1.32 -28.85
N VAL A 120 -3.33 0.08 -28.59
CA VAL A 120 -2.57 -0.90 -27.77
C VAL A 120 -1.14 -1.09 -28.28
N LEU A 121 -0.97 -1.36 -29.58
CA LEU A 121 0.36 -1.61 -30.16
C LEU A 121 1.27 -0.38 -30.06
N ASN A 122 0.71 0.83 -30.17
CA ASN A 122 1.47 2.06 -30.00
C ASN A 122 1.90 2.26 -28.54
N LEU A 123 1.02 1.94 -27.59
CA LEU A 123 1.33 1.98 -26.15
C LEU A 123 2.41 0.96 -25.79
N MET A 124 2.38 -0.26 -26.35
CA MET A 124 3.42 -1.28 -26.14
C MET A 124 4.80 -0.85 -26.62
N LYS A 125 4.88 -0.07 -27.71
CA LYS A 125 6.16 0.51 -28.18
C LYS A 125 6.78 1.46 -27.16
N GLY A 126 5.96 2.09 -26.32
CA GLY A 126 6.40 2.85 -25.15
C GLY A 126 6.71 1.94 -23.96
N VAL A 127 7.63 0.97 -24.11
CA VAL A 127 7.89 -0.13 -23.15
C VAL A 127 7.84 0.29 -21.68
N ASN A 128 8.50 1.39 -21.31
CA ASN A 128 8.57 1.86 -19.92
C ASN A 128 7.29 2.53 -19.40
N THR A 129 6.48 3.10 -20.30
CA THR A 129 5.26 3.84 -19.96
C THR A 129 3.99 3.07 -20.29
N CYS A 130 4.10 1.94 -21.00
CA CYS A 130 2.98 1.16 -21.53
C CYS A 130 1.97 0.83 -20.43
N ILE A 131 2.42 0.19 -19.35
CA ILE A 131 1.55 -0.31 -18.29
C ILE A 131 0.85 0.85 -17.52
N PRO A 132 1.57 1.88 -17.01
CA PRO A 132 0.92 3.02 -16.37
C PRO A 132 -0.08 3.78 -17.28
N GLU A 133 0.26 3.99 -18.56
CA GLU A 133 -0.62 4.68 -19.51
C GLU A 133 -1.86 3.84 -19.85
N MET A 134 -1.69 2.53 -20.01
CA MET A 134 -2.79 1.61 -20.28
C MET A 134 -3.78 1.57 -19.12
N VAL A 135 -3.29 1.53 -17.87
CA VAL A 135 -4.16 1.61 -16.69
C VAL A 135 -4.96 2.92 -16.68
N LYS A 136 -4.31 4.05 -16.99
CA LYS A 136 -4.99 5.35 -17.07
C LYS A 136 -6.08 5.36 -18.13
N LYS A 137 -5.77 4.89 -19.35
CA LYS A 137 -6.70 4.84 -20.49
C LYS A 137 -7.81 3.80 -20.32
N LEU A 138 -7.56 2.69 -19.64
CA LEU A 138 -8.54 1.62 -19.45
C LEU A 138 -9.52 1.96 -18.32
N HIS A 139 -9.03 2.38 -17.15
CA HIS A 139 -9.88 2.53 -15.95
C HIS A 139 -10.36 3.95 -15.67
N PHE A 140 -9.74 4.96 -16.28
CA PHE A 140 -9.99 6.38 -15.96
C PHE A 140 -10.28 7.24 -17.20
N ASN A 141 -10.79 6.63 -18.27
CA ASN A 141 -11.20 7.36 -19.47
C ASN A 141 -12.60 7.98 -19.27
N LYS A 142 -12.71 9.32 -19.39
CA LYS A 142 -13.98 10.06 -19.23
C LYS A 142 -15.09 9.61 -20.17
N GLU A 143 -14.74 9.18 -21.38
CA GLU A 143 -15.71 8.73 -22.40
C GLU A 143 -16.18 7.30 -22.16
N HIS A 144 -15.48 6.54 -21.31
CA HIS A 144 -15.76 5.14 -21.00
C HIS A 144 -15.96 4.90 -19.49
N PRO A 145 -17.03 5.46 -18.90
CA PRO A 145 -17.36 5.31 -17.48
C PRO A 145 -17.68 3.88 -17.07
N GLU A 146 -18.03 2.99 -18.02
CA GLU A 146 -18.26 1.57 -17.75
C GLU A 146 -17.03 0.87 -17.17
N ASN A 147 -15.82 1.36 -17.44
CA ASN A 147 -14.58 0.78 -16.91
C ASN A 147 -14.08 1.46 -15.63
N HIS A 148 -14.82 2.40 -15.04
CA HIS A 148 -14.45 3.09 -13.79
C HIS A 148 -14.67 2.18 -12.57
N ASN A 149 -13.99 1.04 -12.56
CA ASN A 149 -14.15 -0.07 -11.61
C ASN A 149 -13.05 -0.11 -10.53
N LEU A 150 -12.15 0.87 -10.51
CA LEU A 150 -11.12 1.07 -9.48
C LEU A 150 -11.34 2.39 -8.74
N LYS A 151 -11.24 2.36 -7.41
CA LYS A 151 -11.31 3.57 -6.57
C LYS A 151 -10.25 3.54 -5.49
N LEU A 152 -9.53 4.64 -5.33
CA LEU A 152 -8.59 4.88 -4.23
C LEU A 152 -9.20 5.92 -3.29
N PRO A 153 -9.85 5.51 -2.18
CA PRO A 153 -10.55 6.45 -1.28
C PRO A 153 -9.60 7.46 -0.63
N ASN A 154 -8.39 7.02 -0.29
CA ASN A 154 -7.35 7.85 0.28
C ASN A 154 -5.98 7.34 -0.18
N LYS A 155 -5.17 8.23 -0.74
CA LYS A 155 -3.81 7.93 -1.20
C LYS A 155 -2.87 7.42 -0.09
N LYS A 156 -3.12 7.79 1.18
CA LYS A 156 -2.30 7.38 2.32
C LYS A 156 -2.61 5.98 2.83
N PHE A 157 -3.76 5.41 2.47
CA PHE A 157 -4.16 4.10 2.95
C PHE A 157 -3.55 2.98 2.09
N SER A 158 -3.36 1.83 2.73
CA SER A 158 -2.89 0.60 2.10
C SER A 158 -3.99 -0.20 1.40
N HIS A 159 -5.20 0.36 1.29
CA HIS A 159 -6.35 -0.30 0.66
C HIS A 159 -6.94 0.53 -0.47
N MET A 160 -7.55 -0.16 -1.42
CA MET A 160 -8.34 0.41 -2.51
C MET A 160 -9.63 -0.39 -2.69
N LYS A 161 -10.56 0.13 -3.49
CA LYS A 161 -11.81 -0.55 -3.80
C LYS A 161 -11.84 -0.97 -5.26
N THR A 162 -12.31 -2.18 -5.52
CA THR A 162 -12.60 -2.71 -6.86
C THR A 162 -14.08 -3.05 -6.95
N PHE A 163 -14.68 -2.91 -8.13
CA PHE A 163 -16.05 -3.34 -8.37
C PHE A 163 -16.06 -4.80 -8.88
N ASP A 164 -16.90 -5.67 -8.32
CA ASP A 164 -16.97 -7.09 -8.71
C ASP A 164 -18.14 -7.43 -9.64
N GLY A 165 -18.92 -6.43 -10.05
CA GLY A 165 -20.15 -6.60 -10.83
C GLY A 165 -21.42 -6.34 -10.02
N GLU A 166 -21.35 -6.50 -8.70
CA GLU A 166 -22.48 -6.29 -7.80
C GLU A 166 -22.18 -5.18 -6.78
N GLN A 167 -20.98 -5.19 -6.20
CA GLN A 167 -20.59 -4.30 -5.11
C GLN A 167 -19.11 -3.91 -5.13
N TRP A 168 -18.81 -2.85 -4.38
CA TRP A 168 -17.44 -2.38 -4.19
C TRP A 168 -16.76 -3.14 -3.04
N LYS A 169 -15.69 -3.88 -3.36
CA LYS A 169 -14.88 -4.63 -2.39
C LYS A 169 -13.62 -3.87 -2.02
N THR A 170 -13.37 -3.71 -0.72
CA THR A 170 -12.11 -3.15 -0.21
C THR A 170 -11.05 -4.23 -0.16
N GLN A 171 -9.90 -3.98 -0.78
CA GLN A 171 -8.78 -4.92 -0.87
C GLN A 171 -7.46 -4.19 -0.62
N HIS A 172 -6.40 -4.95 -0.32
CA HIS A 172 -5.07 -4.37 -0.14
C HIS A 172 -4.55 -3.82 -1.48
N LYS A 173 -4.17 -2.54 -1.49
CA LYS A 173 -3.80 -1.78 -2.69
C LYS A 173 -2.64 -2.42 -3.44
N LYS A 174 -1.63 -2.89 -2.71
CA LYS A 174 -0.47 -3.54 -3.32
C LYS A 174 -0.91 -4.74 -4.16
N ASP A 175 -1.77 -5.58 -3.61
CA ASP A 175 -2.16 -6.86 -4.19
C ASP A 175 -3.03 -6.63 -5.44
N VAL A 176 -3.94 -5.66 -5.37
CA VAL A 176 -4.75 -5.25 -6.52
C VAL A 176 -3.88 -4.69 -7.65
N ILE A 177 -2.94 -3.79 -7.35
CA ILE A 177 -2.07 -3.20 -8.38
C ILE A 177 -1.15 -4.26 -9.00
N GLU A 178 -0.58 -5.15 -8.20
CA GLU A 178 0.27 -6.24 -8.72
C GLU A 178 -0.54 -7.20 -9.60
N SER A 179 -1.75 -7.58 -9.18
CA SER A 179 -2.65 -8.41 -9.98
C SER A 179 -3.05 -7.72 -11.28
N LEU A 180 -3.39 -6.42 -11.23
CA LEU A 180 -3.73 -5.61 -12.41
C LEU A 180 -2.58 -5.60 -13.41
N ILE A 181 -1.35 -5.36 -12.96
CA ILE A 181 -0.15 -5.33 -13.82
C ILE A 181 0.08 -6.69 -14.47
N ILE A 182 0.00 -7.78 -13.71
CA ILE A 182 0.21 -9.14 -14.22
C ILE A 182 -0.83 -9.47 -15.29
N GLN A 183 -2.13 -9.27 -14.99
CA GLN A 183 -3.22 -9.54 -15.93
C GLN A 183 -3.08 -8.71 -17.21
N LEU A 184 -2.63 -7.47 -17.08
CA LEU A 184 -2.40 -6.58 -18.20
C LEU A 184 -1.27 -7.09 -19.09
N VAL A 185 -0.12 -7.43 -18.51
CA VAL A 185 1.03 -7.98 -19.26
C VAL A 185 0.65 -9.29 -19.95
N ASP A 186 -0.03 -10.20 -19.24
CA ASP A 186 -0.49 -11.48 -19.80
C ASP A 186 -1.40 -11.25 -21.00
N LYS A 187 -2.41 -10.38 -20.88
CA LYS A 187 -3.30 -10.04 -21.99
C LYS A 187 -2.57 -9.42 -23.18
N LEU A 188 -1.60 -8.53 -22.93
CA LEU A 188 -0.83 -7.88 -24.00
C LEU A 188 0.03 -8.89 -24.77
N GLU A 189 0.64 -9.83 -24.06
CA GLU A 189 1.39 -10.92 -24.69
C GLU A 189 0.48 -11.85 -25.49
N ASP A 190 -0.62 -12.30 -24.89
CA ASP A 190 -1.50 -13.31 -25.46
C ASP A 190 -2.29 -12.78 -26.67
N GLU A 191 -2.78 -11.54 -26.62
CA GLU A 191 -3.65 -10.99 -27.66
C GLU A 191 -2.94 -10.08 -28.68
N TYR A 192 -1.83 -9.45 -28.30
CA TYR A 192 -1.16 -8.42 -29.12
C TYR A 192 0.32 -8.72 -29.37
N GLY A 193 0.89 -9.75 -28.75
CA GLY A 193 2.32 -10.04 -28.81
C GLY A 193 2.83 -10.28 -30.23
N ASP A 194 2.11 -11.06 -31.03
CA ASP A 194 2.51 -11.37 -32.42
C ASP A 194 2.50 -10.12 -33.31
N ASP A 195 1.41 -9.35 -33.27
CA ASP A 195 1.31 -8.09 -34.01
C ASP A 195 2.36 -7.08 -33.56
N PHE A 196 2.64 -7.02 -32.25
CA PHE A 196 3.67 -6.16 -31.69
C PHE A 196 5.07 -6.53 -32.21
N ARG A 197 5.40 -7.83 -32.26
CA ARG A 197 6.67 -8.33 -32.83
C ARG A 197 6.78 -8.05 -34.32
N ASN A 198 5.67 -8.16 -35.06
CA ASN A 198 5.64 -7.87 -36.49
C ASN A 198 5.79 -6.37 -36.83
N GLN A 199 5.33 -5.47 -35.95
CA GLN A 199 5.27 -4.03 -36.21
C GLN A 199 6.32 -3.19 -35.46
N SER A 200 7.12 -3.80 -34.59
CA SER A 200 8.13 -3.13 -33.77
C SER A 200 9.53 -3.49 -34.21
N THR A 201 10.50 -2.61 -33.96
CA THR A 201 11.91 -2.90 -34.26
C THR A 201 12.46 -3.94 -33.29
N ASN A 202 13.47 -4.71 -33.71
CA ASN A 202 14.16 -5.67 -32.83
C ASN A 202 14.63 -5.04 -31.52
N PHE A 203 15.07 -3.77 -31.56
CA PHE A 203 15.46 -3.04 -30.35
C PHE A 203 14.31 -2.90 -29.35
N ILE A 204 13.11 -2.51 -29.81
CA ILE A 204 11.93 -2.35 -28.96
C ILE A 204 11.43 -3.71 -28.44
N GLN A 205 11.49 -4.75 -29.27
CA GLN A 205 11.14 -6.11 -28.86
C GLN A 205 12.04 -6.60 -27.72
N THR A 206 13.37 -6.47 -27.86
CA THR A 206 14.32 -6.84 -26.81
C THR A 206 14.08 -6.07 -25.51
N LEU A 207 13.80 -4.76 -25.59
CA LEU A 207 13.49 -3.97 -24.40
C LEU A 207 12.22 -4.46 -23.70
N TRP A 208 11.19 -4.78 -24.48
CA TRP A 208 9.93 -5.30 -23.96
C TRP A 208 10.15 -6.63 -23.24
N GLU A 209 10.83 -7.58 -23.88
CA GLU A 209 11.14 -8.89 -23.31
C GLU A 209 11.92 -8.73 -22.00
N GLN A 210 12.99 -7.94 -21.97
CA GLN A 210 13.79 -7.71 -20.76
C GLN A 210 12.97 -7.05 -19.63
N LYS A 211 12.08 -6.13 -19.97
CA LYS A 211 11.26 -5.42 -18.97
C LYS A 211 10.17 -6.31 -18.39
N MET A 212 9.55 -7.15 -19.22
CA MET A 212 8.40 -7.98 -18.84
C MET A 212 8.78 -9.39 -18.39
N GLU A 213 10.00 -9.87 -18.63
CA GLU A 213 10.46 -11.23 -18.31
C GLU A 213 10.12 -11.65 -16.88
N ARG A 214 10.40 -10.81 -15.88
CA ARG A 214 10.12 -11.12 -14.46
C ARG A 214 8.64 -11.20 -14.14
N ILE A 215 7.82 -10.42 -14.84
CA ILE A 215 6.37 -10.43 -14.66
C ILE A 215 5.79 -11.70 -15.30
N ILE A 216 6.24 -12.03 -16.51
CA ILE A 216 5.77 -13.19 -17.26
C ILE A 216 6.20 -14.50 -16.58
N SER A 217 7.48 -14.63 -16.22
CA SER A 217 8.06 -15.88 -15.69
C SER A 217 7.82 -16.09 -14.19
N GLU A 218 8.01 -15.05 -13.37
CA GLU A 218 7.97 -15.15 -11.90
C GLU A 218 6.69 -14.57 -11.29
N LYS A 219 5.81 -13.95 -12.11
CA LYS A 219 4.66 -13.18 -11.63
C LYS A 219 5.07 -12.13 -10.59
N LYS A 220 6.25 -11.53 -10.80
CA LYS A 220 6.88 -10.61 -9.87
C LYS A 220 6.96 -9.21 -10.45
N VAL A 221 6.24 -8.30 -9.82
CA VAL A 221 6.22 -6.87 -10.18
C VAL A 221 7.28 -6.11 -9.38
N ASP A 222 8.09 -5.32 -10.07
CA ASP A 222 9.09 -4.48 -9.42
C ASP A 222 8.45 -3.28 -8.69
N ARG A 223 9.15 -2.76 -7.68
CA ARG A 223 8.64 -1.69 -6.83
C ARG A 223 8.35 -0.41 -7.63
N ASP A 224 9.17 -0.10 -8.63
CA ASP A 224 9.09 1.16 -9.36
C ASP A 224 7.90 1.12 -10.32
N LEU A 225 7.69 0.02 -11.03
CA LEU A 225 6.52 -0.16 -11.87
C LEU A 225 5.22 -0.11 -11.05
N ARG A 226 5.18 -0.79 -9.89
CA ARG A 226 4.03 -0.71 -8.99
C ARG A 226 3.75 0.73 -8.55
N GLN A 227 4.79 1.48 -8.23
CA GLN A 227 4.66 2.88 -7.82
C GLN A 227 4.15 3.78 -8.96
N GLN A 228 4.63 3.55 -10.19
CA GLN A 228 4.18 4.29 -11.38
C GLN A 228 2.69 4.04 -11.66
N VAL A 229 2.24 2.79 -11.57
CA VAL A 229 0.81 2.47 -11.75
C VAL A 229 -0.04 3.08 -10.65
N GLU A 230 0.45 3.10 -9.41
CA GLU A 230 -0.23 3.80 -8.32
C GLU A 230 -0.40 5.30 -8.62
N TYR A 231 0.62 5.96 -9.18
CA TYR A 231 0.53 7.35 -9.59
C TYR A 231 -0.49 7.55 -10.72
N SER A 232 -0.50 6.68 -11.73
CA SER A 232 -1.50 6.73 -12.81
C SER A 232 -2.94 6.57 -12.29
N ILE A 233 -3.16 5.74 -11.27
CA ILE A 233 -4.46 5.60 -10.61
C ILE A 233 -4.85 6.89 -9.88
N ILE A 234 -3.90 7.50 -9.15
CA ILE A 234 -4.16 8.75 -8.42
C ILE A 234 -4.49 9.87 -9.40
N ASP A 235 -3.69 10.04 -10.44
CA ASP A 235 -3.84 11.11 -11.43
C ASP A 235 -5.12 10.89 -12.25
N GLY A 236 -5.35 9.67 -12.75
CA GLY A 236 -6.58 9.32 -13.46
C GLY A 236 -7.84 9.60 -12.64
N GLN A 237 -7.84 9.24 -11.34
CA GLN A 237 -8.98 9.53 -10.48
C GLN A 237 -9.17 11.04 -10.22
N ASN A 238 -8.10 11.84 -10.22
CA ASN A 238 -8.19 13.28 -10.08
C ASN A 238 -8.73 13.93 -11.37
N ASP A 239 -8.26 13.46 -12.53
CA ASP A 239 -8.70 13.94 -13.84
C ASP A 239 -10.22 13.72 -14.03
N LEU A 240 -10.80 12.66 -13.48
CA LEU A 240 -12.26 12.41 -13.51
C LEU A 240 -13.07 13.40 -12.67
N LYS A 241 -12.46 14.09 -11.71
CA LYS A 241 -13.16 15.05 -10.81
C LYS A 241 -13.17 16.48 -11.36
N THR A 242 -12.32 16.77 -12.34
CA THR A 242 -12.17 18.07 -13.02
C THR A 242 -12.95 18.09 -14.32
#